data_AF-Q1KVU7-F1
#
_entry.id   AF-Q1KVU7-F1
#
_cell.length_a   1.000
_cell.length_b   1.000
_cell.length_c   1.000
_cell.angle_alpha   90.00
_cell.angle_beta   90.00
_cell.angle_gamma   90.00
#
_symmetry.space_group_name_H-M   'P 1'
#
loop_
_entity.id
_entity.type
_entity.pdbx_description
1 polymer ?
#
loop_
_entity_poly.entity_id
_entity_poly.type
_entity_poly.pdbx_seq_one_letter_code
_entity_poly.pdbx_strand_id
1 'polypeptide(L)'
;MSRKLTKKNLQEIANERNHTVIEFENYQSVKSDVTIQCNTCNTIFTTSVHSYKNAKKTGCPECKKRITSETHKGKVTREETKQKIGEKAKQRPGSLTGKTGLLHPRSKGGLARDLKNPSTFDYAWKTGVRKRCSYTCVISLEKQKRGQKGFVCHHLNSYDVYVDQRYLIENGVYLTREIHKKFHDLYGYGNNTEFQFAEFCQLHYNFNWFERKKKLQLQ
;
A
#
# COMPACT_ATOMS: atom_id res chain seq x y z
N MET A 1 -11.74 -52.49 18.27
CA MET A 1 -11.36 -52.11 16.89
C MET A 1 -12.36 -51.09 16.37
N SER A 2 -11.93 -49.92 15.89
CA SER A 2 -12.84 -48.94 15.28
C SER A 2 -13.38 -49.50 13.97
N ARG A 3 -14.71 -49.57 13.81
CA ARG A 3 -15.36 -49.98 12.55
C ARG A 3 -14.78 -49.18 11.37
N LYS A 4 -14.33 -49.88 10.32
CA LYS A 4 -13.92 -49.23 9.06
C LYS A 4 -15.13 -48.48 8.50
N LEU A 5 -14.92 -47.22 8.09
CA LEU A 5 -15.98 -46.43 7.47
C LEU A 5 -16.31 -47.04 6.11
N THR A 6 -17.59 -47.36 5.88
CA THR A 6 -18.07 -47.90 4.60
C THR A 6 -18.59 -46.76 3.72
N LYS A 7 -18.69 -47.01 2.41
CA LYS A 7 -19.34 -46.09 1.45
C LYS A 7 -20.77 -45.73 1.89
N LYS A 8 -21.51 -46.71 2.42
CA LYS A 8 -22.86 -46.53 2.96
C LYS A 8 -22.88 -45.51 4.11
N ASN A 9 -21.97 -45.61 5.06
CA ASN A 9 -21.90 -44.66 6.19
C ASN A 9 -21.61 -43.23 5.70
N LEU A 10 -20.78 -43.07 4.65
CA LEU A 10 -20.46 -41.76 4.11
C LEU A 10 -21.64 -41.15 3.34
N GLN A 11 -22.39 -41.99 2.61
CA GLN A 11 -23.64 -41.61 1.95
C GLN A 11 -24.71 -41.20 2.96
N GLU A 12 -24.85 -41.92 4.07
CA GLU A 12 -25.76 -41.55 5.18
C GLU A 12 -25.42 -40.15 5.72
N ILE A 13 -24.14 -39.89 6.02
CA ILE A 13 -23.66 -38.55 6.47
C ILE A 13 -23.91 -37.47 5.41
N ALA A 14 -23.74 -37.80 4.12
CA ALA A 14 -24.00 -36.87 3.04
C ALA A 14 -25.49 -36.54 2.91
N ASN A 15 -26.36 -37.54 2.99
CA ASN A 15 -27.81 -37.37 2.93
C ASN A 15 -28.32 -36.52 4.09
N GLU A 16 -27.85 -36.75 5.32
CA GLU A 16 -28.19 -35.93 6.49
C GLU A 16 -27.82 -34.44 6.31
N ARG A 17 -26.82 -34.15 5.48
CA ARG A 17 -26.32 -32.79 5.20
C ARG A 17 -26.79 -32.25 3.86
N ASN A 18 -27.76 -32.91 3.22
CA ASN A 18 -28.27 -32.55 1.89
C ASN A 18 -27.17 -32.47 0.82
N HIS A 19 -26.31 -33.48 0.79
CA HIS A 19 -25.21 -33.61 -0.17
C HIS A 19 -25.27 -34.95 -0.90
N THR A 20 -24.65 -35.00 -2.06
CA THR A 20 -24.53 -36.20 -2.90
C THR A 20 -23.05 -36.58 -3.05
N VAL A 21 -22.69 -37.82 -2.75
CA VAL A 21 -21.31 -38.33 -2.96
C VAL A 21 -21.16 -38.72 -4.43
N ILE A 22 -20.27 -38.05 -5.16
CA ILE A 22 -20.01 -38.32 -6.58
C ILE A 22 -18.95 -39.41 -6.71
N GLU A 23 -17.79 -39.24 -6.07
CA GLU A 23 -16.64 -40.13 -6.24
C GLU A 23 -16.12 -40.63 -4.88
N PHE A 24 -16.07 -41.96 -4.73
CA PHE A 24 -15.57 -42.65 -3.55
C PHE A 24 -15.15 -44.09 -3.88
N GLU A 25 -14.18 -44.26 -4.79
CA GLU A 25 -13.78 -45.59 -5.27
C GLU A 25 -12.49 -46.12 -4.63
N ASN A 26 -11.53 -45.23 -4.32
CA ASN A 26 -10.21 -45.63 -3.82
C ASN A 26 -10.03 -45.36 -2.31
N TYR A 27 -10.96 -45.83 -1.49
CA TYR A 27 -10.86 -45.65 -0.03
C TYR A 27 -9.78 -46.55 0.58
N GLN A 28 -8.60 -45.97 0.84
CA GLN A 28 -7.50 -46.65 1.52
C GLN A 28 -7.46 -46.34 3.02
N SER A 29 -7.72 -45.08 3.38
CA SER A 29 -7.70 -44.58 4.76
C SER A 29 -8.61 -43.37 4.97
N VAL A 30 -8.73 -42.88 6.21
CA VAL A 30 -9.47 -41.66 6.54
C VAL A 30 -8.92 -40.39 5.85
N LYS A 31 -7.70 -40.45 5.31
CA LYS A 31 -7.09 -39.37 4.54
C LYS A 31 -7.45 -39.41 3.05
N SER A 32 -8.09 -40.47 2.58
CA SER A 32 -8.52 -40.55 1.18
C SER A 32 -9.49 -39.43 0.87
N ASP A 33 -9.44 -38.92 -0.35
CA ASP A 33 -10.33 -37.87 -0.82
C ASP A 33 -11.69 -38.43 -1.24
N VAL A 34 -12.71 -37.58 -1.10
CA VAL A 34 -14.07 -37.81 -1.57
C VAL A 34 -14.55 -36.56 -2.29
N THR A 35 -15.20 -36.75 -3.43
CA THR A 35 -15.85 -35.69 -4.20
C THR A 35 -17.33 -35.64 -3.86
N ILE A 36 -17.81 -34.49 -3.41
CA ILE A 36 -19.17 -34.30 -2.89
C ILE A 36 -19.82 -33.09 -3.55
N GLN A 37 -21.08 -33.22 -3.94
CA GLN A 37 -21.93 -32.13 -4.40
C GLN A 37 -22.85 -31.66 -3.28
N CYS A 38 -22.86 -30.36 -3.00
CA CYS A 38 -23.81 -29.77 -2.07
C CYS A 38 -25.12 -29.45 -2.79
N ASN A 39 -26.25 -30.04 -2.39
CA ASN A 39 -27.54 -29.78 -3.03
C ASN A 39 -28.16 -28.44 -2.59
N THR A 40 -27.57 -27.75 -1.60
CA THR A 40 -28.03 -26.43 -1.14
C THR A 40 -27.42 -25.27 -1.93
N CYS A 41 -26.21 -25.41 -2.45
CA CYS A 41 -25.52 -24.37 -3.22
C CYS A 41 -24.95 -24.87 -4.56
N ASN A 42 -25.23 -26.12 -4.93
CA ASN A 42 -24.77 -26.81 -6.13
C ASN A 42 -23.24 -26.84 -6.33
N THR A 43 -22.47 -26.51 -5.30
CA THR A 43 -21.00 -26.54 -5.36
C THR A 43 -20.50 -27.96 -5.22
N ILE A 44 -19.63 -28.38 -6.14
CA ILE A 44 -18.88 -29.62 -6.07
C ILE A 44 -17.53 -29.33 -5.42
N PHE A 45 -17.14 -30.14 -4.44
CA PHE A 45 -15.88 -29.96 -3.72
C PHE A 45 -15.26 -31.31 -3.32
N THR A 46 -13.94 -31.34 -3.32
CA THR A 46 -13.14 -32.48 -2.89
C THR A 46 -12.59 -32.21 -1.49
N THR A 47 -12.66 -33.21 -0.61
CA THR A 47 -12.11 -33.11 0.74
C THR A 47 -11.74 -34.50 1.27
N SER A 48 -10.89 -34.56 2.29
CA SER A 48 -10.61 -35.85 2.95
C SER A 48 -11.84 -36.37 3.69
N VAL A 49 -12.00 -37.68 3.74
CA VAL A 49 -13.06 -38.36 4.51
C VAL A 49 -13.06 -37.92 5.97
N HIS A 50 -11.89 -37.79 6.58
CA HIS A 50 -11.74 -37.31 7.95
C HIS A 50 -12.29 -35.89 8.13
N SER A 51 -11.87 -34.96 7.27
CA SER A 51 -12.34 -33.57 7.31
C SER A 51 -13.85 -33.48 7.11
N TYR A 52 -14.39 -34.24 6.15
CA TYR A 52 -15.82 -34.25 5.89
C TYR A 52 -16.61 -34.80 7.08
N LYS A 53 -16.23 -35.98 7.60
CA LYS A 53 -16.90 -36.60 8.76
C LYS A 53 -16.95 -35.64 9.96
N ASN A 54 -15.82 -34.99 10.25
CA ASN A 54 -15.68 -34.10 11.40
C ASN A 54 -16.18 -32.67 11.13
N ALA A 55 -16.57 -32.34 9.90
CA ALA A 55 -17.15 -31.05 9.60
C ALA A 55 -18.48 -30.88 10.32
N LYS A 56 -18.65 -29.75 11.02
CA LYS A 56 -19.92 -29.37 11.65
C LYS A 56 -20.96 -29.02 10.58
N LYS A 57 -22.25 -29.02 10.98
CA LYS A 57 -23.50 -28.58 10.30
C LYS A 57 -23.57 -28.48 8.77
N THR A 58 -22.67 -27.78 8.08
CA THR A 58 -22.73 -27.62 6.62
C THR A 58 -21.92 -28.66 5.86
N GLY A 59 -20.72 -29.05 6.30
CA GLY A 59 -19.79 -29.88 5.50
C GLY A 59 -19.24 -29.22 4.23
N CYS A 60 -20.02 -28.38 3.55
CA CYS A 60 -19.68 -27.63 2.35
C CYS A 60 -18.88 -26.36 2.67
N PRO A 61 -17.77 -26.09 1.95
CA PRO A 61 -16.93 -24.91 2.16
C PRO A 61 -17.66 -23.59 1.83
N GLU A 62 -18.48 -23.55 0.79
CA GLU A 62 -19.19 -22.33 0.37
C GLU A 62 -20.34 -21.99 1.32
N CYS A 63 -21.19 -22.96 1.67
CA CYS A 63 -22.22 -22.75 2.69
C CYS A 63 -21.61 -22.35 4.05
N LYS A 64 -20.45 -22.92 4.40
CA LYS A 64 -19.71 -22.54 5.62
C LYS A 64 -19.28 -21.07 5.58
N LYS A 65 -18.70 -20.60 4.47
CA LYS A 65 -18.31 -19.20 4.29
C LYS A 65 -19.52 -18.27 4.42
N ARG A 66 -20.63 -18.60 3.76
CA ARG A 66 -21.88 -17.82 3.83
C ARG A 66 -22.42 -17.70 5.25
N ILE A 67 -22.62 -18.83 5.93
CA ILE A 67 -23.10 -18.84 7.32
C ILE A 67 -22.15 -18.11 8.25
N THR A 68 -20.84 -18.28 8.07
CA THR A 68 -19.84 -17.55 8.87
C THR A 68 -19.98 -16.04 8.65
N SER A 69 -20.09 -15.60 7.40
CA SER A 69 -20.31 -14.19 7.04
C SER A 69 -21.56 -13.63 7.70
N GLU A 70 -22.70 -14.31 7.56
CA GLU A 70 -23.98 -13.93 8.18
C GLU A 70 -23.88 -13.89 9.71
N THR A 71 -23.24 -14.88 10.32
CA THR A 71 -23.04 -14.97 11.77
C THR A 71 -22.18 -13.83 12.32
N HIS A 72 -21.25 -13.29 11.52
CA HIS A 72 -20.40 -12.18 11.93
C HIS A 72 -20.96 -10.81 11.52
N LYS A 73 -21.93 -10.78 10.59
CA LYS A 73 -22.58 -9.54 10.15
C LYS A 73 -23.28 -8.87 11.32
N GLY A 74 -22.94 -7.60 11.56
CA GLY A 74 -23.55 -6.80 12.62
C GLY A 74 -23.11 -7.15 14.05
N LYS A 75 -22.14 -8.06 14.25
CA LYS A 75 -21.63 -8.34 15.59
C LYS A 75 -20.91 -7.13 16.16
N VAL A 76 -21.47 -6.56 17.23
CA VAL A 76 -20.80 -5.54 18.04
C VAL A 76 -19.93 -6.24 19.08
N THR A 77 -18.64 -5.94 19.05
CA THR A 77 -17.69 -6.47 20.03
C THR A 77 -17.82 -5.66 21.32
N ARG A 78 -17.86 -6.34 22.48
CA ARG A 78 -17.86 -5.68 23.80
C ARG A 78 -16.64 -4.78 23.96
N GLU A 79 -16.80 -3.67 24.66
CA GLU A 79 -15.74 -2.67 24.79
C GLU A 79 -14.48 -3.24 25.48
N GLU A 80 -14.66 -4.05 26.52
CA GLU A 80 -13.58 -4.80 27.17
C GLU A 80 -12.78 -5.67 26.19
N THR A 81 -13.46 -6.33 25.26
CA THR A 81 -12.81 -7.20 24.27
C THR A 81 -12.03 -6.35 23.26
N LYS A 82 -12.56 -5.18 22.85
CA LYS A 82 -11.82 -4.25 21.99
C LYS A 82 -10.55 -3.74 22.67
N GLN A 83 -10.63 -3.41 23.97
CA GLN A 83 -9.49 -2.98 24.76
C GLN A 83 -8.40 -4.06 24.80
N LYS A 84 -8.75 -5.31 25.13
CA LYS A 84 -7.81 -6.45 25.14
C LYS A 84 -7.15 -6.68 23.78
N ILE A 85 -7.90 -6.55 22.68
CA ILE A 85 -7.36 -6.65 21.32
C ILE A 85 -6.35 -5.52 21.06
N GLY A 86 -6.68 -4.29 21.45
CA GLY A 86 -5.81 -3.13 21.33
C GLY A 86 -4.51 -3.27 22.11
N GLU A 87 -4.58 -3.72 23.37
CA GLU A 87 -3.41 -3.99 24.22
C GLU A 87 -2.49 -5.04 23.61
N LYS A 88 -3.05 -6.16 23.13
CA LYS A 88 -2.25 -7.20 22.46
C LYS A 88 -1.62 -6.70 21.16
N ALA A 89 -2.30 -5.86 20.39
CA ALA A 89 -1.75 -5.27 19.17
C ALA A 89 -0.57 -4.32 19.46
N LYS A 90 -0.59 -3.58 20.57
CA LYS A 90 0.51 -2.73 21.02
C LYS A 90 1.79 -3.53 21.32
N GLN A 91 1.64 -4.74 21.87
CA GLN A 91 2.75 -5.62 22.26
C GLN A 91 3.43 -6.33 21.09
N ARG A 92 2.86 -6.27 19.87
CA ARG A 92 3.43 -6.98 18.72
C ARG A 92 4.75 -6.33 18.26
N PRO A 93 5.77 -7.12 17.90
CA PRO A 93 6.96 -6.58 17.26
C PRO A 93 6.55 -5.86 15.97
N GLY A 94 7.09 -4.65 15.78
CA GLY A 94 6.71 -3.77 14.67
C GLY A 94 5.45 -2.93 14.91
N SER A 95 4.82 -2.99 16.08
CA SER A 95 3.70 -2.09 16.39
C SER A 95 4.11 -0.62 16.27
N LEU A 96 3.28 0.15 15.58
CA LEU A 96 3.42 1.60 15.39
C LEU A 96 2.60 2.41 16.41
N THR A 97 1.88 1.74 17.32
CA THR A 97 1.09 2.44 18.33
C THR A 97 2.01 3.30 19.22
N GLY A 98 1.73 4.60 19.29
CA GLY A 98 2.54 5.57 20.04
C GLY A 98 3.84 6.00 19.35
N LYS A 99 4.20 5.43 18.19
CA LYS A 99 5.39 5.82 17.43
C LYS A 99 5.02 6.89 16.39
N THR A 100 5.11 8.16 16.79
CA THR A 100 4.85 9.31 15.92
C THR A 100 6.09 10.20 15.80
N GLY A 101 6.09 11.10 14.80
CA GLY A 101 7.18 12.06 14.61
C GLY A 101 8.55 11.38 14.44
N LEU A 102 9.52 11.74 15.28
CA LEU A 102 10.88 11.17 15.28
C LEU A 102 10.93 9.70 15.74
N LEU A 103 9.94 9.25 16.52
CA LEU A 103 9.88 7.87 17.02
C LEU A 103 9.32 6.88 16.00
N HIS A 104 8.76 7.36 14.89
CA HIS A 104 8.24 6.50 13.83
C HIS A 104 9.41 5.85 13.05
N PRO A 105 9.45 4.52 12.82
CA PRO A 105 10.59 3.85 12.16
C PRO A 105 10.90 4.35 10.74
N ARG A 106 9.90 4.89 10.04
CA ARG A 106 10.07 5.53 8.72
C ARG A 106 10.40 7.02 8.80
N SER A 107 10.52 7.59 9.99
CA SER A 107 10.91 8.99 10.17
C SER A 107 12.32 9.20 9.65
N LYS A 108 12.51 10.22 8.81
CA LYS A 108 13.80 10.60 8.21
C LYS A 108 14.32 11.92 8.78
N GLY A 109 13.86 12.28 9.98
CA GLY A 109 14.08 13.59 10.59
C GLY A 109 13.45 14.74 9.80
N GLY A 110 13.62 15.97 10.30
CA GLY A 110 13.03 17.19 9.74
C GLY A 110 11.67 17.54 10.33
N LEU A 111 11.27 18.81 10.21
CA LEU A 111 9.94 19.24 10.57
C LEU A 111 8.93 18.50 9.68
N ALA A 112 7.91 17.91 10.28
CA ALA A 112 6.81 17.31 9.52
C ALA A 112 6.28 18.36 8.53
N ARG A 113 5.98 17.96 7.29
CA ARG A 113 5.19 18.80 6.39
C ARG A 113 3.80 18.90 6.99
N ASP A 114 3.58 19.89 7.85
CA ASP A 114 2.24 20.29 8.22
C ASP A 114 1.61 20.89 6.95
N LEU A 115 0.71 20.12 6.34
CA LEU A 115 -0.02 20.52 5.13
C LEU A 115 -0.96 21.69 5.38
N LYS A 116 -1.35 21.91 6.65
CA LYS A 116 -2.21 23.01 7.08
C LYS A 116 -1.40 24.25 7.44
N ASN A 117 -0.28 24.07 8.15
CA ASN A 117 0.66 25.14 8.49
C ASN A 117 2.06 24.79 7.94
N PRO A 118 2.30 24.98 6.63
CA PRO A 118 3.60 24.70 6.05
C PRO A 118 4.68 25.38 6.90
N SER A 119 5.67 24.60 7.34
CA SER A 119 6.74 25.12 8.20
C SER A 119 7.28 26.42 7.60
N THR A 120 7.55 27.41 8.45
CA THR A 120 8.13 28.70 8.03
C THR A 120 9.33 28.51 7.09
N PHE A 121 10.13 27.46 7.31
CA PHE A 121 11.25 27.06 6.46
C PHE A 121 10.85 26.57 5.06
N ASP A 122 9.86 25.68 4.92
CA ASP A 122 9.39 25.21 3.60
C ASP A 122 8.76 26.35 2.79
N TYR A 123 7.99 27.23 3.46
CA TYR A 123 7.45 28.43 2.82
C TYR A 123 8.55 29.40 2.38
N ALA A 124 9.53 29.67 3.25
CA ALA A 124 10.67 30.52 2.96
C ALA A 124 11.49 29.95 1.79
N TRP A 125 11.78 28.65 1.81
CA TRP A 125 12.50 27.95 0.74
C TRP A 125 11.75 28.04 -0.59
N LYS A 126 10.46 27.67 -0.64
CA LYS A 126 9.65 27.78 -1.87
C LYS A 126 9.60 29.21 -2.40
N THR A 127 9.56 30.20 -1.51
CA THR A 127 9.55 31.61 -1.89
C THR A 127 10.92 32.05 -2.42
N GLY A 128 12.01 31.63 -1.79
CA GLY A 128 13.38 31.85 -2.26
C GLY A 128 13.64 31.24 -3.63
N VAL A 129 13.26 29.97 -3.83
CA VAL A 129 13.39 29.27 -5.12
C VAL A 129 12.61 29.99 -6.22
N ARG A 130 11.36 30.38 -5.95
CA ARG A 130 10.53 31.14 -6.91
C ARG A 130 11.16 32.47 -7.30
N LYS A 131 11.64 33.24 -6.32
CA LYS A 131 12.31 34.53 -6.55
C LYS A 131 13.58 34.35 -7.37
N ARG A 132 14.45 33.40 -7.00
CA ARG A 132 15.68 33.07 -7.72
C ARG A 132 15.43 32.65 -9.17
N CYS A 133 14.37 31.88 -9.41
CA CYS A 133 13.98 31.48 -10.75
C CYS A 133 13.16 32.57 -11.49
N SER A 134 13.02 33.78 -10.94
CA SER A 134 12.20 34.86 -11.51
C SER A 134 10.77 34.42 -11.86
N TYR A 135 10.19 33.54 -11.03
CA TYR A 135 8.89 32.90 -11.24
C TYR A 135 8.74 32.21 -12.60
N THR A 136 9.85 31.76 -13.17
CA THR A 136 9.94 31.18 -14.51
C THR A 136 10.39 29.73 -14.41
N CYS A 137 9.76 28.83 -15.16
CA CYS A 137 10.21 27.45 -15.25
C CYS A 137 11.64 27.41 -15.82
N VAL A 138 12.56 26.75 -15.14
CA VAL A 138 13.97 26.72 -15.57
C VAL A 138 14.22 25.96 -16.87
N ILE A 139 13.28 25.09 -17.27
CA ILE A 139 13.34 24.28 -18.49
C ILE A 139 12.50 24.89 -19.62
N SER A 140 11.17 25.03 -19.44
CA SER A 140 10.29 25.54 -20.51
C SER A 140 10.38 27.05 -20.72
N LEU A 141 11.02 27.78 -19.80
CA LEU A 141 11.06 29.24 -19.77
C LEU A 141 9.68 29.91 -19.65
N GLU A 142 8.63 29.13 -19.35
CA GLU A 142 7.30 29.67 -19.10
C GLU A 142 7.29 30.45 -17.78
N LYS A 143 6.79 31.69 -17.82
CA LYS A 143 6.66 32.55 -16.63
C LYS A 143 5.28 32.40 -16.01
N GLN A 144 5.25 32.11 -14.71
CA GLN A 144 4.00 32.01 -13.97
C GLN A 144 3.32 33.39 -13.90
N LYS A 145 2.07 33.46 -14.37
CA LYS A 145 1.21 34.64 -14.22
C LYS A 145 0.59 34.67 -12.82
N ARG A 146 0.24 35.87 -12.33
CA ARG A 146 -0.41 36.04 -11.03
C ARG A 146 -1.70 35.21 -10.98
N GLY A 147 -1.85 34.37 -9.95
CA GLY A 147 -3.01 33.48 -9.78
C GLY A 147 -2.97 32.19 -10.63
N GLN A 148 -2.02 32.04 -11.56
CA GLN A 148 -1.87 30.82 -12.35
C GLN A 148 -1.40 29.67 -11.46
N LYS A 149 -2.16 28.57 -11.50
CA LYS A 149 -1.75 27.28 -10.93
C LYS A 149 -1.00 26.49 -12.00
N GLY A 150 -0.12 25.57 -11.60
CA GLY A 150 0.59 24.71 -12.56
C GLY A 150 2.10 24.69 -12.39
N PHE A 151 2.65 25.42 -11.42
CA PHE A 151 4.08 25.44 -11.12
C PHE A 151 4.37 24.88 -9.73
N VAL A 152 5.55 24.30 -9.57
CA VAL A 152 6.01 23.65 -8.33
C VAL A 152 7.51 23.87 -8.14
N CYS A 153 7.94 23.94 -6.89
CA CYS A 153 9.37 23.86 -6.54
C CYS A 153 9.76 22.39 -6.43
N HIS A 154 10.90 22.03 -7.01
CA HIS A 154 11.48 20.70 -7.00
C HIS A 154 12.83 20.73 -6.29
N HIS A 155 13.08 19.74 -5.43
CA HIS A 155 14.40 19.53 -4.81
C HIS A 155 15.29 18.74 -5.76
N LEU A 156 16.46 19.29 -6.13
CA LEU A 156 17.43 18.63 -7.01
C LEU A 156 18.03 17.39 -6.33
N ASN A 157 18.59 17.59 -5.14
CA ASN A 157 18.96 16.53 -4.22
C ASN A 157 17.81 16.26 -3.26
N SER A 158 17.32 15.03 -3.28
CA SER A 158 16.05 14.66 -2.69
C SER A 158 15.99 14.90 -1.18
N TYR A 159 14.83 15.37 -0.73
CA TYR A 159 14.55 15.74 0.65
C TYR A 159 14.77 14.58 1.64
N ASP A 160 14.53 13.33 1.23
CA ASP A 160 14.62 12.15 2.09
C ASP A 160 16.07 11.73 2.40
N VAL A 161 17.03 12.01 1.51
CA VAL A 161 18.44 11.61 1.65
C VAL A 161 19.34 12.76 2.10
N TYR A 162 19.15 13.96 1.56
CA TYR A 162 20.07 15.08 1.74
C TYR A 162 19.54 16.07 2.77
N VAL A 163 19.57 15.68 4.04
CA VAL A 163 18.97 16.43 5.17
C VAL A 163 19.49 17.88 5.24
N ASP A 164 20.80 18.07 5.11
CA ASP A 164 21.45 19.39 5.24
C ASP A 164 21.15 20.32 4.06
N GLN A 165 20.60 19.79 2.96
CA GLN A 165 20.31 20.54 1.74
C GLN A 165 18.83 20.87 1.57
N ARG A 166 17.95 20.44 2.49
CA ARG A 166 16.48 20.53 2.35
C ARG A 166 15.95 21.94 2.13
N TYR A 167 16.59 22.92 2.74
CA TYR A 167 16.16 24.31 2.72
C TYR A 167 17.18 25.26 2.08
N LEU A 168 18.24 24.71 1.47
CA LEU A 168 19.14 25.49 0.61
C LEU A 168 18.35 25.90 -0.64
N ILE A 169 18.31 27.20 -0.91
CA ILE A 169 17.63 27.73 -2.10
C ILE A 169 18.27 27.15 -3.36
N GLU A 170 19.57 26.89 -3.30
CA GLU A 170 20.41 26.34 -4.36
C GLU A 170 19.96 24.95 -4.80
N ASN A 171 19.45 24.17 -3.84
CA ASN A 171 18.94 22.82 -4.04
C ASN A 171 17.51 22.80 -4.61
N GLY A 172 16.92 23.94 -4.95
CA GLY A 172 15.56 24.03 -5.46
C GLY A 172 15.46 24.63 -6.86
N VAL A 173 14.64 24.06 -7.72
CA VAL A 173 14.30 24.63 -9.04
C VAL A 173 12.80 24.85 -9.18
N TYR A 174 12.42 25.78 -10.05
CA TYR A 174 11.02 26.05 -10.35
C TYR A 174 10.62 25.42 -11.68
N LEU A 175 9.57 24.60 -11.67
CA LEU A 175 9.14 23.79 -12.80
C LEU A 175 7.63 23.90 -13.01
N THR A 176 7.18 23.65 -14.25
CA THR A 176 5.78 23.30 -14.48
C THR A 176 5.48 21.91 -13.91
N ARG A 177 4.22 21.67 -13.53
CA ARG A 177 3.78 20.38 -12.98
C ARG A 177 4.00 19.23 -13.94
N GLU A 178 3.86 19.47 -15.24
CA GLU A 178 4.06 18.47 -16.28
C GLU A 178 5.51 18.00 -16.35
N ILE A 179 6.45 18.95 -16.37
CA ILE A 179 7.89 18.65 -16.38
C ILE A 179 8.30 17.95 -15.08
N HIS A 180 7.82 18.44 -13.94
CA HIS A 180 8.05 17.83 -12.64
C HIS A 180 7.54 16.38 -12.57
N LYS A 181 6.34 16.13 -13.11
CA LYS A 181 5.78 14.78 -13.18
C LYS A 181 6.61 13.88 -14.10
N LYS A 182 6.98 14.35 -15.29
CA LYS A 182 7.83 13.60 -16.23
C LYS A 182 9.16 13.18 -15.60
N PHE A 183 9.79 14.07 -14.84
CA PHE A 183 11.00 13.73 -14.08
C PHE A 183 10.75 12.58 -13.09
N HIS A 184 9.71 12.67 -12.26
CA HIS A 184 9.40 11.63 -11.28
C HIS A 184 8.85 10.33 -11.88
N ASP A 185 8.24 10.38 -13.07
CA ASP A 185 7.82 9.19 -13.81
C ASP A 185 9.04 8.37 -14.27
N LEU A 186 10.19 9.03 -14.55
CA LEU A 186 11.42 8.39 -14.99
C LEU A 186 12.34 7.97 -13.84
N TYR A 187 12.52 8.83 -12.84
CA TYR A 187 13.53 8.65 -11.79
C TYR A 187 12.93 8.32 -10.41
N GLY A 188 11.59 8.23 -10.30
CA GLY A 188 10.89 8.02 -9.03
C GLY A 188 10.81 9.27 -8.15
N TYR A 189 10.13 9.15 -7.00
CA TYR A 189 9.76 10.28 -6.11
C TYR A 189 10.73 10.53 -4.93
N GLY A 190 11.82 9.77 -4.82
CA GLY A 190 12.77 9.86 -3.70
C GLY A 190 14.16 9.40 -4.11
N ASN A 191 15.16 9.64 -3.27
CA ASN A 191 16.58 9.41 -3.57
C ASN A 191 17.08 10.09 -4.87
N ASN A 192 16.38 11.13 -5.35
CA ASN A 192 16.81 11.87 -6.53
C ASN A 192 18.08 12.68 -6.28
N THR A 193 18.89 12.87 -7.33
CA THR A 193 20.13 13.65 -7.31
C THR A 193 20.11 14.75 -8.37
N GLU A 194 20.89 15.81 -8.15
CA GLU A 194 21.07 16.87 -9.14
C GLU A 194 21.59 16.35 -10.49
N PHE A 195 22.43 15.32 -10.48
CA PHE A 195 22.92 14.70 -11.71
C PHE A 195 21.82 14.04 -12.52
N GLN A 196 20.86 13.35 -11.87
CA GLN A 196 19.69 12.81 -12.57
C GLN A 196 18.83 13.93 -13.17
N PHE A 197 18.68 15.05 -12.48
CA PHE A 197 17.99 16.21 -13.04
C PHE A 197 18.73 16.79 -14.26
N ALA A 198 20.06 16.88 -14.20
CA ALA A 198 20.88 17.33 -15.31
C ALA A 198 20.79 16.40 -16.52
N GLU A 199 20.83 15.09 -16.30
CA GLU A 199 20.64 14.06 -17.33
C GLU A 199 19.26 14.17 -17.97
N PHE A 200 18.19 14.28 -17.16
CA PHE A 200 16.82 14.49 -17.63
C PHE A 200 16.70 15.72 -18.53
N CYS A 201 17.29 16.84 -18.10
CA CYS A 201 17.36 18.08 -18.85
C CYS A 201 18.05 17.90 -20.21
N GLN A 202 19.19 17.21 -20.24
CA GLN A 202 19.96 16.98 -21.46
C GLN A 202 19.21 16.05 -22.42
N LEU A 203 18.70 14.93 -21.94
CA LEU A 203 18.08 13.89 -22.78
C LEU A 203 16.71 14.29 -23.32
N HIS A 204 15.90 15.00 -22.54
CA HIS A 204 14.50 15.28 -22.92
C HIS A 204 14.25 16.70 -23.41
N TYR A 205 15.20 17.62 -23.18
CA TYR A 205 15.04 19.03 -23.53
C TYR A 205 16.27 19.64 -24.22
N ASN A 206 17.32 18.85 -24.49
CA ASN A 206 18.60 19.32 -25.03
C ASN A 206 19.13 20.56 -24.28
N PHE A 207 19.05 20.51 -22.94
CA PHE A 207 19.27 21.64 -22.06
C PHE A 207 20.37 21.35 -21.04
N ASN A 208 21.43 22.15 -21.03
CA ASN A 208 22.53 22.02 -20.08
C ASN A 208 22.18 22.69 -18.74
N TRP A 209 21.77 21.87 -17.77
CA TRP A 209 21.40 22.33 -16.44
C TRP A 209 22.53 23.09 -15.72
N PHE A 210 23.77 22.61 -15.77
CA PHE A 210 24.88 23.20 -15.03
C PHE A 210 25.25 24.59 -15.53
N GLU A 211 25.15 24.84 -16.84
CA GLU A 211 25.31 26.17 -17.41
C GLU A 211 24.21 27.13 -16.96
N ARG A 212 22.96 26.67 -16.94
CA ARG A 212 21.85 27.49 -16.42
C ARG A 212 22.04 27.81 -14.94
N LYS A 213 22.43 26.82 -14.14
CA LYS A 213 22.63 26.98 -12.70
C LYS A 213 23.66 28.08 -12.39
N LYS A 214 24.77 28.13 -13.13
CA LYS A 214 25.76 29.21 -13.02
C LYS A 214 25.14 30.59 -13.26
N LYS A 215 24.30 30.72 -14.30
CA LYS A 215 23.60 31.99 -14.60
C LYS A 215 22.62 32.41 -13.50
N LEU A 216 21.97 31.45 -12.83
CA LEU A 216 21.06 31.70 -11.72
C LEU A 216 21.76 32.10 -10.41
N GLN A 217 23.09 31.91 -10.30
CA GLN A 217 23.88 32.30 -9.13
C GLN A 217 24.46 33.72 -9.25
N LEU A 218 24.45 34.30 -10.45
CA LEU A 218 24.98 35.63 -10.76
C LEU A 218 23.90 36.73 -10.74
N GLN A 219 22.67 36.38 -10.36
CA GLN A 219 21.49 37.24 -10.29
C GLN A 219 21.02 37.38 -8.84
#